data_AF-A0A832J1L8-F1
#
_entry.id   AF-A0A832J1L8-F1
#
_cell.length_a   1.000
_cell.length_b   1.000
_cell.length_c   1.000
_cell.angle_alpha   90.00
_cell.angle_beta   90.00
_cell.angle_gamma   90.00
#
_symmetry.space_group_name_H-M   'P 1'
#
loop_
_entity.id
_entity.type
_entity.pdbx_description
1 polymer ?
#
loop_
_entity_poly.entity_id
_entity_poly.type
_entity_poly.pdbx_seq_one_letter_code
_entity_poly.pdbx_strand_id
1 'polypeptide(L)'
;MKSLYTRRALITGAVIATPALILGGKRMYPDWKPEQTLLKTGEWLAEKTHHLVGRQALAREYTTADLSPEFRTNGNTQPKSGQWVEDAISGFENWRLQVDGKVRKPRSFSLANLRSYPARTQITRHDCVEGWSAIGQWTGVPLSSVLDAVELQEDARFIVFWCADKLADWQYYESIDLVDAYHPQTILAYGM
;
A
#
# COMPACT_ATOMS: atom_id res chain seq x y z
N MET A 1 -23.36 -7.46 -36.94
CA MET A 1 -22.15 -8.31 -37.06
C MET A 1 -22.18 -9.34 -35.94
N LYS A 2 -22.23 -10.64 -36.26
CA LYS A 2 -22.14 -11.72 -35.25
C LYS A 2 -20.66 -11.90 -34.89
N SER A 3 -20.33 -11.89 -33.59
CA SER A 3 -18.97 -12.13 -33.11
C SER A 3 -18.46 -13.47 -33.63
N LEU A 4 -17.32 -13.46 -34.34
CA LEU A 4 -16.69 -14.66 -34.92
C LEU A 4 -16.12 -15.62 -33.86
N TYR A 5 -16.07 -15.21 -32.59
CA TYR A 5 -15.52 -16.01 -31.51
C TYR A 5 -16.46 -15.99 -30.30
N THR A 6 -16.90 -17.17 -29.88
CA THR A 6 -17.62 -17.36 -28.61
C THR A 6 -16.62 -17.48 -27.47
N ARG A 7 -16.98 -17.04 -26.25
CA ARG A 7 -16.14 -17.21 -25.05
C ARG A 7 -15.67 -18.67 -24.88
N ARG A 8 -16.52 -19.64 -25.20
CA ARG A 8 -16.17 -21.07 -25.19
C ARG A 8 -15.06 -21.40 -26.19
N ALA A 9 -15.16 -20.95 -27.45
CA ALA A 9 -14.13 -21.18 -28.44
C ALA A 9 -12.77 -20.58 -28.04
N LEU A 10 -12.77 -19.41 -27.40
CA LEU A 10 -11.55 -18.78 -26.87
C LEU A 10 -10.94 -19.56 -25.71
N ILE A 11 -11.75 -19.98 -24.74
CA ILE A 11 -11.29 -20.78 -23.59
C ILE A 11 -10.75 -22.13 -24.05
N THR A 12 -11.46 -22.83 -24.95
CA THR A 12 -11.04 -24.14 -25.48
C THR A 12 -9.75 -24.01 -26.29
N GLY A 13 -9.61 -22.96 -27.12
CA GLY A 13 -8.38 -22.71 -27.87
C GLY A 13 -7.18 -22.44 -26.96
N ALA A 14 -7.35 -21.66 -25.89
CA ALA A 14 -6.30 -21.38 -24.92
C ALA A 14 -5.84 -22.64 -24.15
N VAL A 15 -6.77 -23.53 -23.79
CA VAL A 15 -6.45 -24.79 -23.08
C VAL A 15 -5.61 -25.73 -23.95
N ILE A 16 -5.85 -25.78 -25.27
CA ILE A 16 -5.12 -26.68 -26.19
C ILE A 16 -3.75 -26.12 -26.59
N ALA A 17 -3.63 -24.80 -26.78
CA ALA A 17 -2.38 -24.19 -27.25
C ALA A 17 -1.28 -24.18 -26.17
N THR A 18 -1.66 -24.08 -24.89
CA THR A 18 -0.71 -23.88 -23.79
C THR A 18 0.22 -25.09 -23.56
N PRO A 19 -0.26 -26.35 -23.51
CA PRO A 19 0.62 -27.52 -23.35
C PRO A 19 1.59 -27.71 -24.53
N ALA A 20 1.14 -27.41 -25.76
CA ALA A 20 1.96 -27.53 -26.95
C ALA A 20 3.14 -26.52 -26.95
N LEU A 21 2.89 -25.29 -26.51
CA LEU A 21 3.94 -24.27 -26.35
C LEU A 21 4.93 -24.63 -25.24
N ILE A 22 4.45 -25.19 -24.12
CA ILE A 22 5.31 -25.62 -23.01
C ILE A 22 6.20 -26.79 -23.43
N LEU A 23 5.64 -27.80 -24.09
CA LEU A 23 6.40 -28.97 -24.55
C LEU A 23 7.38 -28.60 -25.67
N GLY A 24 6.96 -27.78 -26.64
CA GLY A 24 7.81 -27.28 -27.71
C GLY A 24 8.95 -26.41 -27.21
N GLY A 25 8.66 -25.49 -26.28
CA GLY A 25 9.67 -24.62 -25.69
C GLY A 25 10.69 -25.38 -24.84
N LYS A 26 10.29 -26.39 -24.05
CA LYS A 26 11.25 -27.23 -23.30
C LYS A 26 12.13 -28.07 -24.22
N ARG A 27 11.61 -28.48 -25.37
CA ARG A 27 12.39 -29.21 -26.39
C ARG A 27 13.43 -28.32 -27.06
N MET A 28 13.13 -27.04 -27.26
CA MET A 28 14.04 -26.07 -27.87
C MET A 28 15.02 -25.46 -26.86
N TYR A 29 14.60 -25.34 -25.60
CA TYR A 29 15.34 -24.76 -24.48
C TYR A 29 15.20 -25.65 -23.24
N PRO A 30 16.11 -26.63 -23.05
CA PRO A 30 16.00 -27.61 -21.97
C PRO A 30 16.00 -27.00 -20.55
N ASP A 31 16.71 -25.88 -20.37
CA ASP A 31 16.79 -25.15 -19.10
C ASP A 31 15.62 -24.17 -18.88
N TRP A 32 14.68 -24.09 -19.82
CA TRP A 32 13.54 -23.19 -19.72
C TRP A 32 12.57 -23.63 -18.61
N LYS A 33 12.31 -22.69 -17.69
CA LYS A 33 11.37 -22.83 -16.58
C LYS A 33 10.04 -22.15 -16.94
N PRO A 34 9.07 -22.89 -17.52
CA PRO A 34 7.81 -22.32 -18.00
C PRO A 34 6.99 -21.68 -16.87
N GLU A 35 7.05 -22.22 -15.65
CA GLU A 35 6.40 -21.67 -14.47
C GLU A 35 6.93 -20.28 -14.09
N GLN A 36 8.25 -20.08 -14.13
CA GLN A 36 8.86 -18.78 -13.86
C GLN A 36 8.58 -17.79 -14.99
N THR A 37 8.54 -18.27 -16.23
CA THR A 37 8.23 -17.45 -17.40
C THR A 37 6.78 -16.97 -17.35
N LEU A 38 5.85 -17.86 -16.99
CA LEU A 38 4.45 -17.54 -16.80
C LEU A 38 4.25 -16.52 -15.69
N LEU A 39 4.90 -16.72 -14.54
CA LEU A 39 4.83 -15.80 -13.41
C LEU A 39 5.36 -14.41 -13.81
N LYS A 40 6.57 -14.34 -14.39
CA LYS A 40 7.17 -13.07 -14.85
C LYS A 40 6.33 -12.36 -15.90
N THR A 41 5.71 -13.11 -16.81
CA THR A 41 4.81 -12.54 -17.82
C THR A 41 3.55 -11.99 -17.16
N GLY A 42 3.01 -12.71 -16.16
CA GLY A 42 1.88 -12.26 -15.35
C GLY A 42 2.20 -11.00 -14.56
N GLU A 43 3.36 -10.94 -13.90
CA GLU A 43 3.87 -9.76 -13.20
C GLU A 43 4.02 -8.56 -14.14
N TRP A 44 4.66 -8.76 -15.29
CA TRP A 44 4.82 -7.69 -16.30
C TRP A 44 3.46 -7.18 -16.81
N LEU A 45 2.52 -8.09 -17.11
CA LEU A 45 1.18 -7.70 -17.53
C LEU A 45 0.46 -6.93 -16.43
N ALA A 46 0.53 -7.39 -15.18
CA ALA A 46 -0.07 -6.72 -14.03
C ALA A 46 0.53 -5.32 -13.85
N GLU A 47 1.85 -5.19 -13.86
CA GLU A 47 2.57 -3.92 -13.76
C GLU A 47 2.15 -2.94 -14.87
N LYS A 48 2.17 -3.38 -16.14
CA LYS A 48 1.73 -2.55 -17.27
C LYS A 48 0.27 -2.14 -17.15
N THR A 49 -0.60 -3.04 -16.71
CA THR A 49 -2.02 -2.75 -16.53
C THR A 49 -2.23 -1.74 -15.40
N HIS A 50 -1.54 -1.89 -14.27
CA HIS A 50 -1.60 -0.95 -13.16
C HIS A 50 -1.13 0.45 -13.56
N HIS A 51 -0.09 0.55 -14.40
CA HIS A 51 0.32 1.85 -14.95
C HIS A 51 -0.73 2.49 -15.87
N LEU A 52 -1.58 1.69 -16.53
CA LEU A 52 -2.66 2.17 -17.41
C LEU A 52 -3.93 2.57 -16.67
N VAL A 53 -4.25 1.93 -15.54
CA VAL A 53 -5.45 2.23 -14.72
C VAL A 53 -5.34 3.60 -14.02
N GLY A 54 -4.17 4.23 -14.08
CA GLY A 54 -3.91 5.55 -13.53
C GLY A 54 -3.62 5.46 -12.03
N ARG A 55 -2.50 6.04 -11.61
CA ARG A 55 -2.05 6.03 -10.21
C ARG A 55 -2.93 6.82 -9.25
N GLN A 56 -3.97 7.48 -9.76
CA GLN A 56 -4.94 8.24 -8.98
C GLN A 56 -6.31 7.54 -8.88
N ALA A 57 -6.41 6.29 -9.36
CA ALA A 57 -7.62 5.51 -9.17
C ALA A 57 -7.83 5.23 -7.68
N LEU A 58 -9.02 5.55 -7.18
CA LEU A 58 -9.37 5.26 -5.80
C LEU A 58 -9.40 3.74 -5.57
N ALA A 59 -8.81 3.30 -4.47
CA ALA A 59 -9.03 1.99 -3.91
C ALA A 59 -10.53 1.79 -3.65
N ARG A 60 -11.01 0.58 -3.90
CA ARG A 60 -12.39 0.20 -3.62
C ARG A 60 -12.68 0.40 -2.14
N GLU A 61 -13.75 1.15 -1.86
CA GLU A 61 -14.31 1.25 -0.52
C GLU A 61 -15.43 0.24 -0.32
N TYR A 62 -15.54 -0.23 0.92
CA TYR A 62 -16.47 -1.25 1.38
C TYR A 62 -17.49 -0.65 2.34
N THR A 63 -18.45 -1.46 2.77
CA THR A 63 -19.44 -1.07 3.78
C THR A 63 -19.09 -1.64 5.15
N THR A 64 -19.76 -1.16 6.19
CA THR A 64 -19.60 -1.71 7.55
C THR A 64 -20.00 -3.19 7.65
N ALA A 65 -20.86 -3.67 6.74
CA ALA A 65 -21.23 -5.09 6.67
C ALA A 65 -20.10 -5.99 6.14
N ASP A 66 -19.11 -5.42 5.46
CA ASP A 66 -17.97 -6.14 4.89
C ASP A 66 -16.77 -6.19 5.85
N LEU A 67 -16.86 -5.56 7.03
CA LEU A 67 -15.77 -5.52 8.00
C LEU A 67 -15.35 -6.93 8.39
N SER A 68 -14.03 -7.15 8.44
CA SER A 68 -13.49 -8.42 8.91
C SER A 68 -13.77 -8.56 10.41
N PRO A 69 -14.26 -9.73 10.89
CA PRO A 69 -14.57 -9.93 12.30
C PRO A 69 -13.36 -9.70 13.22
N GLU A 70 -12.17 -10.02 12.70
CA GLU A 70 -10.89 -9.76 13.34
C GLU A 70 -9.98 -9.09 12.32
N PHE A 71 -9.34 -7.99 12.73
CA PHE A 71 -8.30 -7.38 11.91
C PHE A 71 -6.94 -7.90 12.36
N ARG A 72 -6.38 -8.83 11.58
CA ARG A 72 -5.07 -9.40 11.85
C ARG A 72 -3.99 -8.31 11.79
N THR A 73 -3.08 -8.34 12.75
CA THR A 73 -1.88 -7.51 12.76
C THR A 73 -0.65 -8.35 12.40
N ASN A 74 0.37 -7.71 11.83
CA ASN A 74 1.65 -8.32 11.53
C ASN A 74 2.78 -7.47 12.12
N GLY A 75 3.91 -8.11 12.42
CA GLY A 75 5.09 -7.45 12.95
C GLY A 75 4.95 -7.04 14.41
N ASN A 76 5.60 -5.93 14.76
CA ASN A 76 5.66 -5.44 16.12
C ASN A 76 4.50 -4.49 16.42
N THR A 77 3.52 -4.95 17.18
CA THR A 77 2.33 -4.15 17.53
C THR A 77 2.53 -3.29 18.77
N GLN A 78 3.51 -3.61 19.61
CA GLN A 78 3.82 -2.90 20.85
C GLN A 78 5.33 -2.95 21.11
N PRO A 79 6.09 -1.98 20.56
CA PRO A 79 7.50 -1.83 20.85
C PRO A 79 7.77 -1.83 22.36
N LYS A 80 8.61 -2.75 22.82
CA LYS A 80 8.89 -2.91 24.26
C LYS A 80 10.01 -2.01 24.78
N SER A 81 10.45 -1.04 23.99
CA SER A 81 11.57 -0.16 24.31
C SER A 81 11.47 1.19 23.60
N GLY A 82 12.23 2.17 24.09
CA GLY A 82 12.31 3.52 23.52
C GLY A 82 11.12 4.43 23.90
N GLN A 83 11.06 5.58 23.23
CA GLN A 83 10.06 6.64 23.48
C GLN A 83 8.61 6.13 23.38
N TRP A 84 8.37 5.12 22.55
CA TRP A 84 7.04 4.54 22.36
C TRP A 84 6.41 4.07 23.68
N VAL A 85 7.19 3.49 24.60
CA VAL A 85 6.65 2.98 25.88
C VAL A 85 6.14 4.15 26.75
N GLU A 86 6.89 5.24 26.80
CA GLU A 86 6.50 6.44 27.54
C GLU A 86 5.29 7.12 26.91
N ASP A 87 5.26 7.18 25.58
CA ASP A 87 4.12 7.70 24.84
C ASP A 87 2.88 6.84 25.09
N ALA A 88 3.00 5.50 25.07
CA ALA A 88 1.90 4.59 25.34
C ALA A 88 1.34 4.75 26.77
N ILE A 89 2.22 4.89 27.77
CA ILE A 89 1.81 5.13 29.17
C ILE A 89 1.05 6.45 29.32
N SER A 90 1.50 7.49 28.62
CA SER A 90 0.85 8.82 28.63
C SER A 90 -0.32 8.96 27.66
N GLY A 91 -0.77 7.87 27.02
CA GLY A 91 -1.86 7.95 26.03
C GLY A 91 -1.52 8.80 24.80
N PHE A 92 -0.23 8.88 24.45
CA PHE A 92 0.34 9.63 23.33
C PHE A 92 0.20 11.16 23.45
N GLU A 93 0.01 11.70 24.65
CA GLU A 93 -0.07 13.15 24.89
C GLU A 93 1.23 13.87 24.52
N ASN A 94 2.37 13.23 24.83
CA ASN A 94 3.71 13.75 24.54
C ASN A 94 4.26 13.34 23.17
N TRP A 95 3.59 12.42 22.48
CA TRP A 95 4.00 11.96 21.17
C TRP A 95 4.00 13.10 20.15
N ARG A 96 5.00 13.10 19.26
CA ARG A 96 5.16 14.09 18.21
C ARG A 96 5.51 13.45 16.88
N LEU A 97 4.83 13.87 15.82
CA LEU A 97 5.25 13.64 14.44
C LEU A 97 6.16 14.77 14.00
N GLN A 98 7.44 14.48 13.81
CA GLN A 98 8.38 15.42 13.21
C GLN A 98 8.30 15.32 11.69
N VAL A 99 8.18 16.47 11.02
CA VAL A 99 8.22 16.57 9.56
C VAL A 99 9.33 17.54 9.17
N ASP A 100 10.36 17.01 8.50
CA ASP A 100 11.59 17.72 8.18
C ASP A 100 12.10 17.38 6.76
N GLY A 101 13.38 17.64 6.49
CA GLY A 101 14.01 17.38 5.19
C GLY A 101 13.70 18.47 4.15
N LYS A 102 13.13 18.06 3.01
CA LYS A 102 12.87 18.93 1.84
C LYS A 102 11.57 19.72 1.99
N VAL A 103 11.47 20.49 3.07
CA VAL A 103 10.31 21.33 3.42
C VAL A 103 10.76 22.77 3.68
N ARG A 104 9.85 23.75 3.50
CA ARG A 104 10.13 25.16 3.82
C ARG A 104 9.80 25.49 5.27
N LYS A 105 8.85 24.76 5.88
CA LYS A 105 8.38 24.97 7.25
C LYS A 105 8.43 23.66 8.04
N PRO A 106 9.62 23.20 8.48
CA PRO A 106 9.72 22.04 9.35
C PRO A 106 8.83 22.20 10.58
N ARG A 107 8.12 21.13 10.96
CA ARG A 107 7.11 21.21 12.02
C ARG A 107 7.03 19.92 12.83
N SER A 108 6.77 20.09 14.11
CA SER A 108 6.42 19.03 15.05
C SER A 108 4.92 19.09 15.32
N PHE A 109 4.19 18.03 14.98
CA PHE A 109 2.75 17.92 15.23
C PHE A 109 2.48 17.04 16.44
N SER A 110 1.70 17.52 17.40
CA SER A 110 1.10 16.63 18.40
C SER A 110 -0.04 15.81 17.80
N LEU A 111 -0.42 14.71 18.46
CA LEU A 111 -1.60 13.95 18.05
C LEU A 111 -2.88 14.82 18.05
N ALA A 112 -2.99 15.75 18.99
CA ALA A 112 -4.08 16.73 19.02
C ALA A 112 -4.06 17.67 17.81
N ASN A 113 -2.88 18.11 17.34
CA ASN A 113 -2.78 18.91 16.12
C ASN A 113 -3.24 18.11 14.89
N LEU A 114 -2.87 16.84 14.77
CA LEU A 114 -3.32 16.01 13.65
C LEU A 114 -4.83 15.83 13.65
N ARG A 115 -5.43 15.59 14.82
CA ARG A 115 -6.88 15.46 15.00
C ARG A 115 -7.67 16.74 14.73
N SER A 116 -7.03 17.92 14.73
CA SER A 116 -7.71 19.19 14.41
C SER A 116 -7.85 19.45 12.91
N TYR A 117 -7.15 18.71 12.06
CA TYR A 117 -7.37 18.78 10.61
C TYR A 117 -8.65 18.04 10.21
N PRO A 118 -9.25 18.36 9.04
CA PRO A 118 -10.34 17.58 8.50
C PRO A 118 -9.95 16.10 8.38
N ALA A 119 -10.72 15.24 9.02
CA ALA A 119 -10.51 13.80 8.98
C ALA A 119 -11.21 13.17 7.77
N ARG A 120 -10.60 12.12 7.23
CA ARG A 120 -11.22 11.19 6.29
C ARG A 120 -11.43 9.87 7.01
N THR A 121 -12.63 9.30 6.84
CA THR A 121 -12.93 7.92 7.19
C THR A 121 -13.09 7.11 5.91
N GLN A 122 -12.47 5.93 5.84
CA GLN A 122 -12.58 5.02 4.70
C GLN A 122 -12.64 3.57 5.18
N ILE A 123 -13.41 2.73 4.49
CA ILE A 123 -13.44 1.28 4.74
C ILE A 123 -12.74 0.60 3.58
N THR A 124 -11.54 0.09 3.81
CA THR A 124 -10.66 -0.43 2.76
C THR A 124 -10.10 -1.79 3.12
N ARG A 125 -9.76 -2.56 2.09
CA ARG A 125 -9.07 -3.85 2.23
C ARG A 125 -7.57 -3.62 2.38
N HIS A 126 -6.99 -4.21 3.43
CA HIS A 126 -5.56 -4.36 3.62
C HIS A 126 -5.14 -5.73 3.08
N ASP A 127 -4.14 -5.74 2.20
CA ASP A 127 -3.61 -6.93 1.57
C ASP A 127 -2.16 -7.16 2.06
N CYS A 128 -1.97 -8.21 2.85
CA CYS A 128 -0.67 -8.54 3.41
C CYS A 128 0.11 -9.46 2.48
N VAL A 129 1.42 -9.23 2.37
CA VAL A 129 2.35 -10.07 1.59
C VAL A 129 2.41 -11.53 2.10
N GLU A 130 2.03 -11.77 3.35
CA GLU A 130 1.93 -13.12 3.93
C GLU A 130 0.75 -13.94 3.38
N GLY A 131 -0.06 -13.38 2.47
CA GLY A 131 -1.12 -14.10 1.77
C GLY A 131 -2.50 -14.03 2.43
N TRP A 132 -2.72 -13.08 3.33
CA TRP A 132 -4.03 -12.83 3.94
C TRP A 132 -4.48 -11.38 3.70
N SER A 133 -5.79 -11.14 3.84
CA SER A 133 -6.36 -9.80 3.72
C SER A 133 -7.45 -9.56 4.75
N ALA A 134 -7.59 -8.32 5.21
CA ALA A 134 -8.63 -7.90 6.14
C ALA A 134 -9.25 -6.57 5.68
N ILE A 135 -10.54 -6.39 5.91
CA ILE A 135 -11.28 -5.15 5.65
C ILE A 135 -11.45 -4.42 6.96
N GLY A 136 -10.89 -3.21 7.03
CA GLY A 136 -10.92 -2.35 8.21
C GLY A 136 -11.51 -0.98 7.88
N GLN A 137 -12.10 -0.34 8.87
CA GLN A 137 -12.45 1.07 8.83
C GLN A 137 -11.29 1.87 9.40
N TRP A 138 -10.90 2.95 8.74
CA TRP A 138 -9.77 3.78 9.13
C TRP A 138 -10.20 5.21 9.18
N THR A 139 -9.78 5.95 10.21
CA THR A 139 -10.01 7.38 10.33
C THR A 139 -8.70 8.10 10.61
N GLY A 140 -8.44 9.14 9.85
CA GLY A 140 -7.18 9.88 9.93
C GLY A 140 -7.20 11.19 9.15
N VAL A 141 -6.13 11.96 9.27
CA VAL A 141 -5.93 13.15 8.45
C VAL A 141 -5.35 12.75 7.08
N PRO A 142 -5.85 13.29 5.95
CA PRO A 142 -5.19 13.12 4.66
C PRO A 142 -3.73 13.59 4.72
N LEU A 143 -2.80 12.78 4.23
CA LEU A 143 -1.37 13.11 4.30
C LEU A 143 -1.06 14.43 3.59
N SER A 144 -1.73 14.70 2.46
CA SER A 144 -1.63 15.96 1.72
C SER A 144 -1.82 17.20 2.61
N SER A 145 -2.79 17.18 3.53
CA SER A 145 -3.06 18.31 4.43
C SER A 145 -1.86 18.62 5.35
N VAL A 146 -1.12 17.60 5.76
CA VAL A 146 0.09 17.76 6.59
C VAL A 146 1.25 18.26 5.73
N LEU A 147 1.39 17.73 4.51
CA LEU A 147 2.44 18.14 3.57
C LEU A 147 2.28 19.60 3.11
N ASP A 148 1.04 20.03 2.88
CA ASP A 148 0.73 21.41 2.51
C ASP A 148 1.06 22.38 3.65
N ALA A 149 0.86 21.97 4.90
CA ALA A 149 1.18 22.79 6.08
C ALA A 149 2.69 23.02 6.28
N VAL A 150 3.55 22.14 5.75
CA VAL A 150 5.01 22.25 5.84
C VAL A 150 5.68 22.78 4.56
N GLU A 151 4.92 22.91 3.47
CA GLU A 151 5.33 23.42 2.16
C GLU A 151 6.57 22.69 1.60
N LEU A 152 6.35 21.60 0.86
CA LEU A 152 7.42 20.87 0.19
C LEU A 152 8.27 21.77 -0.72
N GLN A 153 9.58 21.50 -0.78
CA GLN A 153 10.47 22.11 -1.77
C GLN A 153 10.22 21.51 -3.16
N GLU A 154 10.48 22.28 -4.22
CA GLU A 154 10.20 21.89 -5.62
C GLU A 154 10.99 20.66 -6.09
N ASP A 155 12.14 20.38 -5.47
CA ASP A 155 12.98 19.23 -5.75
C ASP A 155 12.65 18.00 -4.87
N ALA A 156 11.65 18.07 -3.99
CA ALA A 156 11.17 16.90 -3.24
C ALA A 156 10.56 15.86 -4.19
N ARG A 157 10.81 14.57 -3.93
CA ARG A 157 10.33 13.45 -4.79
C ARG A 157 9.68 12.31 -4.02
N PHE A 158 10.09 12.10 -2.77
CA PHE A 158 9.64 11.00 -1.93
C PHE A 158 9.37 11.50 -0.51
N ILE A 159 8.42 10.85 0.14
CA ILE A 159 8.19 10.94 1.58
C ILE A 159 8.77 9.69 2.21
N VAL A 160 9.56 9.85 3.26
CA VAL A 160 10.13 8.75 4.04
C VAL A 160 9.49 8.75 5.42
N PHE A 161 8.92 7.63 5.81
CA PHE A 161 8.30 7.42 7.12
C PHE A 161 9.27 6.67 8.01
N TRP A 162 9.54 7.21 9.19
CA TRP A 162 10.32 6.53 10.23
C TRP A 162 9.37 6.01 11.30
N CYS A 163 9.37 4.70 11.51
CA CYS A 163 8.48 4.05 12.46
C CYS A 163 9.12 4.03 13.85
N ALA A 164 8.34 3.80 14.90
CA ALA A 164 8.86 3.74 16.27
C ALA A 164 9.60 2.42 16.57
N ASP A 165 9.30 1.37 15.81
CA ASP A 165 9.83 0.03 15.97
C ASP A 165 11.08 -0.24 15.13
N LYS A 166 11.75 -1.34 15.44
CA LYS A 166 12.94 -1.82 14.73
C LYS A 166 12.65 -3.13 14.03
N LEU A 167 13.22 -3.27 12.84
CA LEU A 167 13.29 -4.54 12.12
C LEU A 167 14.73 -5.07 12.26
N ALA A 168 14.89 -6.14 13.03
CA ALA A 168 16.19 -6.58 13.53
C ALA A 168 16.92 -5.41 14.24
N ASP A 169 18.12 -5.05 13.78
CA ASP A 169 18.93 -3.99 14.38
C ASP A 169 18.68 -2.59 13.78
N TRP A 170 17.85 -2.50 12.74
CA TRP A 170 17.63 -1.26 11.97
C TRP A 170 16.32 -0.58 12.35
N GLN A 171 16.31 0.75 12.33
CA GLN A 171 15.08 1.52 12.47
C GLN A 171 14.18 1.22 11.27
N TYR A 172 12.94 0.79 11.52
CA TYR A 172 12.03 0.49 10.43
C TYR A 172 11.60 1.79 9.75
N TYR A 173 11.64 1.80 8.42
CA TYR A 173 11.24 2.94 7.61
C TYR A 173 10.61 2.44 6.31
N GLU A 174 9.75 3.28 5.74
CA GLU A 174 9.16 3.05 4.42
C GLU A 174 9.15 4.34 3.61
N SER A 175 8.87 4.24 2.31
CA SER A 175 8.78 5.42 1.46
C SER A 175 7.69 5.31 0.39
N ILE A 176 7.15 6.46 0.04
CA ILE A 176 6.22 6.61 -1.09
C ILE A 176 6.63 7.83 -1.91
N ASP A 177 6.26 7.86 -3.19
CA ASP A 177 6.46 9.06 -4.02
C ASP A 177 5.36 10.10 -3.81
N LEU A 178 5.52 11.27 -4.43
CA LEU A 178 4.54 12.35 -4.29
C LEU A 178 3.17 12.05 -4.90
N VAL A 179 3.05 11.13 -5.86
CA VAL A 179 1.74 10.77 -6.42
C VAL A 179 0.93 10.04 -5.36
N ASP A 180 1.55 9.07 -4.69
CA ASP A 180 0.89 8.30 -3.63
C ASP A 180 0.72 9.14 -2.35
N ALA A 181 1.68 10.03 -2.05
CA ALA A 181 1.60 10.90 -0.88
C ALA A 181 0.43 11.91 -0.93
N TYR A 182 0.11 12.40 -2.14
CA TYR A 182 -1.02 13.29 -2.38
C TYR A 182 -2.30 12.54 -2.79
N HIS A 183 -2.30 11.21 -2.77
CA HIS A 183 -3.48 10.44 -3.10
C HIS A 183 -4.59 10.65 -2.06
N PRO A 184 -5.87 10.85 -2.46
CA PRO A 184 -6.95 11.20 -1.52
C PRO A 184 -7.26 10.16 -0.43
N GLN A 185 -6.81 8.90 -0.61
CA GLN A 185 -6.98 7.81 0.36
C GLN A 185 -5.70 7.49 1.15
N THR A 186 -4.62 8.26 0.96
CA THR A 186 -3.42 8.18 1.80
C THR A 186 -3.64 9.05 3.03
N ILE A 187 -3.78 8.40 4.18
CA ILE A 187 -4.10 9.05 5.45
C ILE A 187 -3.08 8.68 6.53
N LEU A 188 -2.88 9.60 7.47
CA LEU A 188 -2.27 9.29 8.76
C LEU A 188 -3.38 8.83 9.71
N ALA A 189 -3.60 7.52 9.78
CA ALA A 189 -4.68 6.92 10.56
C ALA A 189 -4.37 6.98 12.06
N TYR A 190 -5.33 7.46 12.85
CA TYR A 190 -5.29 7.48 14.32
C TYR A 190 -6.54 6.87 14.97
N GLY A 191 -7.44 6.33 14.14
CA GLY A 191 -8.64 5.61 14.57
C GLY A 191 -8.93 4.47 13.61
N MET A 192 -9.49 3.39 14.16
CA MET A 192 -9.83 2.15 13.48
C MET A 192 -11.17 1.63 13.98
#